data_AF-A0A5B2Z673-F1
#
_entry.id   AF-A0A5B2Z673-F1
#
_cell.length_a   1.000
_cell.length_b   1.000
_cell.length_c   1.000
_cell.angle_alpha   90.00
_cell.angle_beta   90.00
_cell.angle_gamma   90.00
#
_symmetry.space_group_name_H-M   'P 1'
#
loop_
_entity.id
_entity.type
_entity.pdbx_description
1 polymer ?
#
loop_
_entity_poly.entity_id
_entity_poly.type
_entity_poly.pdbx_seq_one_letter_code
_entity_poly.pdbx_strand_id
1 'polypeptide(L)'
;MPSKDKSTDEKPKGIRNVLFLGLVSFFTDFSTEMILGSLPTFIVNNLGASRDLLGAIEGSSELTSYIFRMISGSLSDKVRKRKIFVLIGYGLSTISKPFFAISSSWVDVFIVRATDRIGKGVRTAPRDALIADSVSDSISGKAFGIHRTIDQMGAIAGPLASFAILQFMDIQYVFLLSLIPGAIAVIILVFFVKEVATKKLASPPTIFGNIKDMIKSNKPFVILVVITGIFSLGAFNFSFILLKASELGVEQSFIPIVYAVINIAHTMVGIPAGILADKIGKEKVLLISYTIFVTSSILMVVSFNNIAYAYFLAAVFGFYVGISETVQRAIIPRYVPSELRGTAYGLYSLVTGVCFFTSNITFGFIWDTYNIQTAVVYSVSLSLIAILSMIAFIKKYNNVKAHLS
;
A
#
# COMPACT_ATOMS: atom_id res chain seq x y z
N MET A 1 49.37 21.41 16.40
CA MET A 1 48.14 21.92 15.75
C MET A 1 47.34 20.74 15.21
N PRO A 2 46.23 20.33 15.84
CA PRO A 2 45.36 19.32 15.25
C PRO A 2 44.45 19.98 14.21
N SER A 3 44.48 19.43 12.99
CA SER A 3 43.65 19.80 11.85
C SER A 3 42.17 19.61 12.17
N LYS A 4 41.41 20.72 12.17
CA LYS A 4 39.95 20.70 12.14
C LYS A 4 39.48 20.10 10.82
N ASP A 5 39.08 18.83 10.86
CA ASP A 5 38.29 18.22 9.81
C ASP A 5 36.92 18.92 9.77
N LYS A 6 36.74 19.83 8.81
CA LYS A 6 35.46 20.51 8.57
C LYS A 6 34.56 19.51 7.85
N SER A 7 33.89 18.65 8.60
CA SER A 7 32.66 18.03 8.12
C SER A 7 31.64 19.15 7.92
N THR A 8 31.41 19.54 6.67
CA THR A 8 30.28 20.37 6.28
C THR A 8 28.99 19.60 6.58
N ASP A 9 28.53 19.65 7.82
CA ASP A 9 27.15 19.32 8.18
C ASP A 9 26.24 20.35 7.52
N GLU A 10 25.84 20.09 6.27
CA GLU A 10 24.71 20.79 5.66
C GLU A 10 23.53 20.63 6.61
N LYS A 11 23.08 21.75 7.22
CA LYS A 11 21.89 21.79 8.07
C LYS A 11 20.74 21.05 7.35
N PRO A 12 19.96 20.21 8.05
CA PRO A 12 18.83 19.53 7.45
C PRO A 12 17.97 20.55 6.70
N LYS A 13 17.67 20.28 5.42
CA LYS A 13 16.92 21.21 4.53
C LYS A 13 15.49 21.48 5.04
N GLY A 14 15.11 20.79 6.12
CA GLY A 14 14.08 21.18 7.06
C GLY A 14 12.70 20.72 6.63
N ILE A 15 11.71 21.06 7.45
CA ILE A 15 10.29 20.75 7.23
C ILE A 15 9.79 21.24 5.86
N ARG A 16 10.42 22.26 5.27
CA ARG A 16 10.12 22.72 3.91
C ARG A 16 10.25 21.63 2.85
N ASN A 17 11.32 20.82 2.89
CA ASN A 17 11.50 19.74 1.93
C ASN A 17 10.45 18.64 2.14
N VAL A 18 10.10 18.37 3.40
CA VAL A 18 9.03 17.43 3.78
C VAL A 18 7.68 17.90 3.26
N LEU A 19 7.36 19.19 3.36
CA LEU A 19 6.12 19.77 2.83
C LEU A 19 6.05 19.63 1.31
N PHE A 20 7.13 19.93 0.57
CA PHE A 20 7.15 19.72 -0.87
C PHE A 20 7.01 18.24 -1.25
N LEU A 21 7.71 17.34 -0.56
CA LEU A 21 7.52 15.89 -0.76
C LEU A 21 6.09 15.45 -0.41
N GLY A 22 5.46 16.08 0.59
CA GLY A 22 4.05 15.93 0.92
C GLY A 22 3.16 16.33 -0.25
N LEU A 23 3.34 17.54 -0.79
CA LEU A 23 2.57 18.02 -1.95
C LEU A 23 2.77 17.14 -3.19
N VAL A 24 4.00 16.70 -3.47
CA VAL A 24 4.27 15.74 -4.55
C VAL A 24 3.48 14.45 -4.34
N SER A 25 3.46 13.94 -3.10
CA SER A 25 2.67 12.77 -2.70
C SER A 25 1.16 13.01 -2.88
N PHE A 26 0.63 14.13 -2.37
CA PHE A 26 -0.78 14.52 -2.52
C PHE A 26 -1.22 14.50 -3.97
N PHE A 27 -0.50 15.18 -4.85
CA PHE A 27 -0.89 15.29 -6.26
C PHE A 27 -0.71 13.96 -7.01
N THR A 28 0.28 13.15 -6.64
CA THR A 28 0.45 11.82 -7.24
C THR A 28 -0.64 10.85 -6.79
N ASP A 29 -1.00 10.88 -5.51
CA ASP A 29 -2.06 10.02 -4.99
C ASP A 29 -3.43 10.52 -5.45
N PHE A 30 -3.66 11.83 -5.57
CA PHE A 30 -4.82 12.39 -6.28
C PHE A 30 -4.92 11.78 -7.69
N SER A 31 -3.86 11.88 -8.49
CA SER A 31 -3.79 11.30 -9.84
C SER A 31 -4.08 9.80 -9.87
N THR A 32 -3.47 9.05 -8.93
CA THR A 32 -3.59 7.59 -8.88
C THR A 32 -4.99 7.16 -8.46
N GLU A 33 -5.55 7.80 -7.45
CA GLU A 33 -6.75 7.38 -6.75
C GLU A 33 -8.01 7.82 -7.52
N MET A 34 -7.91 8.83 -8.40
CA MET A 34 -8.90 9.09 -9.47
C MET A 34 -9.18 7.82 -10.29
N ILE A 35 -8.12 7.08 -10.62
CA ILE A 35 -8.17 5.93 -11.52
C ILE A 35 -8.65 4.69 -10.78
N LEU A 36 -8.05 4.39 -9.61
CA LEU A 36 -8.30 3.15 -8.89
C LEU A 36 -9.76 2.99 -8.44
N GLY A 37 -10.48 4.10 -8.24
CA GLY A 37 -11.91 4.07 -7.92
C GLY A 37 -12.82 3.61 -9.07
N SER A 38 -12.36 3.69 -10.33
CA SER A 38 -13.15 3.33 -11.51
C SER A 38 -12.56 2.16 -12.29
N LEU A 39 -11.27 1.87 -12.08
CA LEU A 39 -10.51 0.89 -12.86
C LEU A 39 -11.08 -0.53 -12.80
N PRO A 40 -11.54 -1.06 -11.64
CA PRO A 40 -12.08 -2.43 -11.59
C PRO A 40 -13.31 -2.62 -12.47
N THR A 41 -14.23 -1.67 -12.44
CA THR A 41 -15.42 -1.68 -13.29
C THR A 41 -15.09 -1.46 -14.76
N PHE A 42 -14.06 -0.66 -15.07
CA PHE A 42 -13.58 -0.51 -16.45
C PHE A 42 -13.03 -1.85 -17.00
N ILE A 43 -12.20 -2.54 -16.22
CA ILE A 43 -11.62 -3.83 -16.60
C ILE A 43 -12.72 -4.88 -16.85
N VAL A 44 -13.67 -5.01 -15.94
CA VAL A 44 -14.67 -6.09 -16.00
C VAL A 44 -15.84 -5.71 -16.91
N ASN A 45 -16.46 -4.55 -16.70
CA ASN A 45 -17.71 -4.20 -17.36
C ASN A 45 -17.49 -3.59 -18.77
N ASN A 46 -16.45 -2.78 -18.96
CA ASN A 46 -16.19 -2.12 -20.25
C ASN A 46 -15.31 -2.97 -21.17
N LEU A 47 -14.25 -3.60 -20.64
CA LEU A 47 -13.33 -4.44 -21.45
C LEU A 47 -13.73 -5.93 -21.46
N GLY A 48 -14.73 -6.32 -20.69
CA GLY A 48 -15.22 -7.71 -20.65
C GLY A 48 -14.22 -8.70 -20.04
N ALA A 49 -13.26 -8.24 -19.25
CA ALA A 49 -12.31 -9.13 -18.59
C ALA A 49 -12.98 -9.87 -17.42
N SER A 50 -12.53 -11.10 -17.17
CA SER A 50 -12.95 -11.88 -16.02
C SER A 50 -12.37 -11.34 -14.70
N ARG A 51 -12.99 -11.71 -13.57
CA ARG A 51 -12.61 -11.26 -12.23
C ARG A 51 -11.27 -11.85 -11.79
N ASP A 52 -10.91 -13.03 -12.27
CA ASP A 52 -9.57 -13.61 -12.09
C ASP A 52 -8.47 -12.77 -12.75
N LEU A 53 -8.72 -12.23 -13.94
CA LEU A 53 -7.81 -11.30 -14.63
C LEU A 53 -7.72 -9.96 -13.88
N LEU A 54 -8.82 -9.43 -13.38
CA LEU A 54 -8.79 -8.28 -12.44
C LEU A 54 -7.91 -8.60 -11.23
N GLY A 55 -8.08 -9.77 -10.64
CA GLY A 55 -7.27 -10.26 -9.53
C GLY A 55 -5.78 -10.39 -9.88
N ALA A 56 -5.47 -10.87 -11.08
CA ALA A 56 -4.10 -10.97 -11.59
C ALA A 56 -3.47 -9.59 -11.77
N ILE A 57 -4.19 -8.63 -12.35
CA ILE A 57 -3.73 -7.25 -12.54
C ILE A 57 -3.44 -6.60 -11.18
N GLU A 58 -4.38 -6.66 -10.23
CA GLU A 58 -4.22 -6.02 -8.91
C GLU A 58 -3.17 -6.71 -8.04
N GLY A 59 -3.12 -8.04 -8.04
CA GLY A 59 -2.13 -8.78 -7.27
C GLY A 59 -0.70 -8.59 -7.80
N SER A 60 -0.52 -8.65 -9.13
CA SER A 60 0.80 -8.48 -9.76
C SER A 60 1.31 -7.05 -9.59
N SER A 61 0.39 -6.08 -9.61
CA SER A 61 0.63 -4.67 -9.35
C SER A 61 1.28 -4.44 -7.99
N GLU A 62 0.73 -5.04 -6.93
CA GLU A 62 1.27 -4.85 -5.59
C GLU A 62 2.60 -5.58 -5.41
N LEU A 63 2.72 -6.81 -5.94
CA LEU A 63 3.97 -7.56 -5.94
C LEU A 63 5.10 -6.82 -6.66
N THR A 64 4.80 -6.26 -7.83
CA THR A 64 5.76 -5.46 -8.62
C THR A 64 6.22 -4.23 -7.83
N SER A 65 5.28 -3.49 -7.23
CA SER A 65 5.60 -2.34 -6.37
C SER A 65 6.55 -2.72 -5.23
N TYR A 66 6.32 -3.85 -4.55
CA TYR A 66 7.20 -4.31 -3.47
C TYR A 66 8.61 -4.69 -3.94
N ILE A 67 8.72 -5.42 -5.05
CA ILE A 67 10.02 -5.82 -5.61
C ILE A 67 10.84 -4.58 -5.99
N PHE A 68 10.24 -3.64 -6.73
CA PHE A 68 10.94 -2.43 -7.15
C PHE A 68 11.22 -1.47 -6.00
N ARG A 69 10.40 -1.43 -4.95
CA ARG A 69 10.69 -0.69 -3.70
C ARG A 69 11.95 -1.20 -3.02
N MET A 70 12.09 -2.52 -2.93
CA MET A 70 13.25 -3.15 -2.34
C MET A 70 14.53 -2.89 -3.15
N ILE A 71 14.46 -3.06 -4.48
CA ILE A 71 15.59 -2.83 -5.40
C ILE A 71 16.01 -1.35 -5.39
N SER A 72 15.05 -0.44 -5.58
CA SER A 72 15.34 1.00 -5.65
C SER A 72 15.87 1.58 -4.35
N GLY A 73 15.40 1.09 -3.19
CA GLY A 73 15.95 1.47 -1.89
C GLY A 73 17.46 1.22 -1.83
N SER A 74 17.88 -0.02 -2.07
CA SER A 74 19.30 -0.40 -2.03
C SER A 74 20.14 0.31 -3.11
N LEU A 75 19.61 0.45 -4.33
CA LEU A 75 20.30 1.19 -5.39
C LEU A 75 20.46 2.67 -5.04
N SER A 76 19.43 3.31 -4.49
CA SER A 76 19.48 4.72 -4.10
C SER A 76 20.48 4.98 -2.99
N ASP A 77 20.59 4.06 -2.02
CA ASP A 77 21.59 4.13 -0.95
C ASP A 77 23.01 3.94 -1.49
N LYS A 78 23.20 3.04 -2.47
CA LYS A 78 24.50 2.83 -3.13
C LYS A 78 24.94 4.03 -3.97
N VAL A 79 24.01 4.62 -4.74
CA VAL A 79 24.26 5.76 -5.63
C VAL A 79 24.32 7.09 -4.85
N ARG A 80 23.76 7.14 -3.63
CA ARG A 80 23.73 8.31 -2.75
C ARG A 80 23.04 9.55 -3.34
N LYS A 81 22.16 9.32 -4.32
CA LYS A 81 21.29 10.34 -4.90
C LYS A 81 19.88 9.81 -4.86
N ARG A 82 19.05 10.32 -3.95
CA ARG A 82 17.69 9.82 -3.75
C ARG A 82 16.72 10.50 -4.71
N LYS A 83 16.90 11.80 -4.96
CA LYS A 83 15.99 12.61 -5.80
C LYS A 83 15.82 12.04 -7.21
N ILE A 84 16.87 11.47 -7.82
CA ILE A 84 16.77 10.92 -9.19
C ILE A 84 15.86 9.69 -9.26
N PHE A 85 15.92 8.77 -8.30
CA PHE A 85 15.02 7.61 -8.25
C PHE A 85 13.58 8.06 -7.96
N VAL A 86 13.43 9.04 -7.06
CA VAL A 86 12.14 9.66 -6.79
C VAL A 86 11.55 10.26 -8.06
N LEU A 87 12.34 11.02 -8.84
CA LEU A 87 11.92 11.64 -10.10
C LEU A 87 11.55 10.61 -11.17
N ILE A 88 12.38 9.58 -11.38
CA ILE A 88 12.10 8.51 -12.34
C ILE A 88 10.81 7.79 -11.96
N GLY A 89 10.64 7.43 -10.69
CA GLY A 89 9.45 6.69 -10.25
C GLY A 89 8.16 7.50 -10.35
N TYR A 90 8.17 8.78 -9.93
CA TYR A 90 7.02 9.68 -10.10
C TYR A 90 6.72 9.98 -11.57
N GLY A 91 7.75 10.23 -12.38
CA GLY A 91 7.61 10.48 -13.81
C GLY A 91 7.02 9.28 -14.56
N LEU A 92 7.55 8.09 -14.31
CA LEU A 92 7.06 6.84 -14.93
C LEU A 92 5.59 6.58 -14.58
N SER A 93 5.22 6.72 -13.30
CA SER A 93 3.83 6.59 -12.84
C SER A 93 2.90 7.65 -13.45
N THR A 94 3.38 8.88 -13.62
CA THR A 94 2.59 9.97 -14.20
C THR A 94 2.33 9.77 -15.69
N ILE A 95 3.37 9.38 -16.45
CA ILE A 95 3.29 9.24 -17.90
C ILE A 95 2.48 8.00 -18.29
N SER A 96 2.50 6.92 -17.49
CA SER A 96 1.79 5.70 -17.86
C SER A 96 0.27 5.83 -17.75
N LYS A 97 -0.24 6.48 -16.69
CA LYS A 97 -1.69 6.51 -16.37
C LYS A 97 -2.63 6.95 -17.50
N PRO A 98 -2.32 8.00 -18.30
CA PRO A 98 -3.22 8.43 -19.39
C PRO A 98 -3.45 7.35 -20.45
N PHE A 99 -2.54 6.39 -20.59
CA PHE A 99 -2.69 5.29 -21.54
C PHE A 99 -3.84 4.32 -21.17
N PHE A 100 -4.39 4.38 -19.94
CA PHE A 100 -5.65 3.69 -19.64
C PHE A 100 -6.82 4.18 -20.51
N ALA A 101 -6.80 5.45 -20.95
CA ALA A 101 -7.87 6.03 -21.77
C ALA A 101 -8.02 5.40 -23.16
N ILE A 102 -6.93 4.88 -23.71
CA ILE A 102 -6.89 4.24 -25.03
C ILE A 102 -6.78 2.72 -24.93
N SER A 103 -6.92 2.15 -23.73
CA SER A 103 -6.85 0.72 -23.52
C SER A 103 -8.09 0.04 -24.13
N SER A 104 -7.83 -0.95 -24.98
CA SER A 104 -8.84 -1.71 -25.73
C SER A 104 -8.97 -3.15 -25.23
N SER A 105 -8.00 -3.62 -24.44
CA SER A 105 -7.96 -4.95 -23.86
C SER A 105 -7.43 -4.93 -22.43
N TRP A 106 -7.66 -6.03 -21.69
CA TRP A 106 -7.10 -6.20 -20.35
C TRP A 106 -5.56 -6.22 -20.34
N VAL A 107 -4.93 -6.60 -21.47
CA VAL A 107 -3.46 -6.61 -21.63
C VAL A 107 -2.93 -5.18 -21.61
N ASP A 108 -3.60 -4.24 -22.28
CA ASP A 108 -3.23 -2.82 -22.28
C ASP A 108 -3.25 -2.29 -20.85
N VAL A 109 -4.34 -2.56 -20.13
CA VAL A 109 -4.50 -2.19 -18.72
C VAL A 109 -3.40 -2.81 -17.86
N PHE A 110 -3.09 -4.10 -18.04
CA PHE A 110 -2.03 -4.77 -17.31
C PHE A 110 -0.67 -4.08 -17.51
N ILE A 111 -0.31 -3.74 -18.75
CA ILE A 111 0.96 -3.07 -19.07
C ILE A 111 1.02 -1.69 -18.42
N VAL A 112 -0.05 -0.89 -18.55
CA VAL A 112 -0.12 0.45 -17.98
C VAL A 112 -0.04 0.39 -16.45
N ARG A 113 -0.81 -0.52 -15.84
CA ARG A 113 -0.85 -0.74 -14.40
C ARG A 113 0.50 -1.21 -13.87
N ALA A 114 1.13 -2.20 -14.50
CA ALA A 114 2.46 -2.68 -14.13
C ALA A 114 3.49 -1.55 -14.20
N THR A 115 3.48 -0.75 -15.28
CA THR A 115 4.38 0.40 -15.44
C THR A 115 4.19 1.45 -14.34
N ASP A 116 2.94 1.79 -14.02
CA ASP A 116 2.60 2.69 -12.91
C ASP A 116 3.14 2.15 -11.57
N ARG A 117 3.01 0.84 -11.33
CA ARG A 117 3.46 0.19 -10.09
C ARG A 117 4.96 0.04 -9.99
N ILE A 118 5.66 -0.15 -11.12
CA ILE A 118 7.13 -0.02 -11.18
C ILE A 118 7.51 1.40 -10.74
N GLY A 119 6.83 2.43 -11.27
CA GLY A 119 7.02 3.82 -10.86
C GLY A 119 6.85 4.03 -9.36
N LYS A 120 5.73 3.53 -8.78
CA LYS A 120 5.47 3.54 -7.33
C LYS A 120 6.57 2.82 -6.55
N GLY A 121 6.99 1.63 -6.97
CA GLY A 121 8.06 0.88 -6.34
C GLY A 121 9.37 1.68 -6.32
N VAL A 122 9.78 2.20 -7.48
CA VAL A 122 11.05 2.94 -7.64
C VAL A 122 11.11 4.21 -6.80
N ARG A 123 9.99 4.92 -6.61
CA ARG A 123 9.96 6.18 -5.84
C ARG A 123 9.87 5.99 -4.32
N THR A 124 9.19 4.95 -3.84
CA THR A 124 8.70 4.91 -2.44
C THR A 124 9.84 4.87 -1.42
N ALA A 125 10.74 3.89 -1.51
CA ALA A 125 11.84 3.79 -0.55
C ALA A 125 12.81 4.99 -0.63
N PRO A 126 13.25 5.45 -1.81
CA PRO A 126 14.09 6.65 -1.92
C PRO A 126 13.40 7.92 -1.40
N ARG A 127 12.08 8.06 -1.59
CA ARG A 127 11.29 9.19 -1.05
C ARG A 127 11.28 9.19 0.46
N ASP A 128 10.93 8.06 1.06
CA ASP A 128 10.84 7.93 2.53
C ASP A 128 12.19 8.22 3.17
N ALA A 129 13.25 7.73 2.54
CA ALA A 129 14.61 7.99 2.95
C ALA A 129 14.97 9.49 2.78
N LEU A 130 14.57 10.14 1.69
CA LEU A 130 14.78 11.59 1.50
C LEU A 130 14.01 12.45 2.53
N ILE A 131 12.83 12.01 2.98
CA ILE A 131 12.09 12.63 4.10
C ILE A 131 12.89 12.51 5.39
N ALA A 132 13.34 11.30 5.72
CA ALA A 132 14.12 11.03 6.92
C ALA A 132 15.41 11.87 6.98
N ASP A 133 16.15 11.93 5.87
CA ASP A 133 17.39 12.72 5.78
C ASP A 133 17.15 14.24 5.83
N SER A 134 15.94 14.71 5.52
CA SER A 134 15.62 16.14 5.49
C SER A 134 15.49 16.77 6.88
N VAL A 135 15.38 15.97 7.94
CA VAL A 135 15.08 16.41 9.31
C VAL A 135 15.98 15.72 10.33
N SER A 136 16.04 16.24 11.56
CA SER A 136 16.72 15.55 12.67
C SER A 136 15.91 14.36 13.17
N ASP A 137 16.60 13.37 13.73
CA ASP A 137 15.98 12.15 14.28
C ASP A 137 14.87 12.46 15.31
N SER A 138 15.05 13.53 16.10
CA SER A 138 14.09 14.00 17.12
C SER A 138 12.72 14.41 16.57
N ILE A 139 12.62 14.79 15.28
CA ILE A 139 11.37 15.22 14.65
C ILE A 139 10.97 14.35 13.44
N SER A 140 11.65 13.22 13.23
CA SER A 140 11.39 12.31 12.10
C SER A 140 9.93 11.82 12.09
N GLY A 141 9.41 11.42 13.26
CA GLY A 141 8.00 11.04 13.39
C GLY A 141 7.02 12.14 13.00
N LYS A 142 7.31 13.40 13.37
CA LYS A 142 6.51 14.57 12.96
C LYS A 142 6.58 14.80 11.45
N ALA A 143 7.76 14.64 10.84
CA ALA A 143 7.93 14.78 9.40
C ALA A 143 7.13 13.74 8.61
N PHE A 144 7.23 12.46 8.99
CA PHE A 144 6.42 11.40 8.38
C PHE A 144 4.92 11.59 8.65
N GLY A 145 4.53 12.08 9.83
CA GLY A 145 3.14 12.42 10.14
C GLY A 145 2.58 13.49 9.22
N ILE A 146 3.29 14.62 9.06
CA ILE A 146 2.91 15.71 8.15
C ILE A 146 2.81 15.20 6.71
N HIS A 147 3.84 14.50 6.24
CA HIS A 147 3.86 13.92 4.89
C HIS A 147 2.66 13.00 4.68
N ARG A 148 2.41 12.06 5.60
CA ARG A 148 1.32 11.09 5.51
C ARG A 148 -0.06 11.75 5.53
N THR A 149 -0.26 12.80 6.34
CA THR A 149 -1.53 13.54 6.33
C THR A 149 -1.78 14.18 4.97
N ILE A 150 -0.79 14.84 4.39
CA ILE A 150 -0.91 15.47 3.07
C ILE A 150 -1.14 14.42 1.98
N ASP A 151 -0.41 13.30 2.02
CA ASP A 151 -0.56 12.14 1.14
C ASP A 151 -2.00 11.60 1.13
N GLN A 152 -2.58 11.36 2.31
CA GLN A 152 -3.95 10.84 2.46
C GLN A 152 -5.03 11.83 1.97
N MET A 153 -4.81 13.14 2.11
CA MET A 153 -5.74 14.12 1.54
C MET A 153 -5.82 13.97 0.01
N GLY A 154 -4.72 13.63 -0.66
CA GLY A 154 -4.70 13.35 -2.09
C GLY A 154 -5.50 12.10 -2.43
N ALA A 155 -5.36 11.05 -1.63
CA ALA A 155 -6.09 9.80 -1.80
C ALA A 155 -7.60 9.90 -1.59
N ILE A 156 -8.06 10.87 -0.79
CA ILE A 156 -9.48 11.19 -0.65
C ILE A 156 -9.96 12.09 -1.79
N ALA A 157 -9.15 13.08 -2.20
CA ALA A 157 -9.52 14.03 -3.24
C ALA A 157 -9.62 13.39 -4.64
N GLY A 158 -8.77 12.40 -4.94
CA GLY A 158 -8.75 11.72 -6.24
C GLY A 158 -10.09 11.07 -6.63
N PRO A 159 -10.66 10.16 -5.80
CA PRO A 159 -11.93 9.52 -6.11
C PRO A 159 -13.11 10.51 -6.15
N LEU A 160 -13.08 11.59 -5.36
CA LEU A 160 -14.08 12.66 -5.43
C LEU A 160 -14.00 13.44 -6.76
N ALA A 161 -12.79 13.70 -7.25
CA ALA A 161 -12.59 14.31 -8.56
C ALA A 161 -13.02 13.37 -9.69
N SER A 162 -12.74 12.07 -9.57
CA SER A 162 -13.23 11.05 -10.51
C SER A 162 -14.76 11.03 -10.57
N PHE A 163 -15.44 11.00 -9.43
CA PHE A 163 -16.90 11.12 -9.35
C PHE A 163 -17.41 12.37 -10.08
N ALA A 164 -16.83 13.54 -9.80
CA ALA A 164 -17.25 14.81 -10.39
C ALA A 164 -17.06 14.83 -11.93
N ILE A 165 -15.96 14.27 -12.43
CA ILE A 165 -15.71 14.15 -13.88
C ILE A 165 -16.75 13.21 -14.53
N LEU A 166 -17.03 12.07 -13.89
CA LEU A 166 -17.98 11.06 -14.41
C LEU A 166 -19.44 11.54 -14.47
N GLN A 167 -19.77 12.68 -13.86
CA GLN A 167 -21.11 13.29 -14.01
C GLN A 167 -21.32 13.94 -15.38
N PHE A 168 -20.24 14.29 -16.08
CA PHE A 168 -20.30 15.08 -17.32
C PHE A 168 -19.51 14.46 -18.47
N MET A 169 -18.60 13.53 -18.18
CA MET A 169 -17.65 12.97 -19.14
C MET A 169 -17.50 11.46 -18.92
N ASP A 170 -17.08 10.76 -19.96
CA ASP A 170 -16.81 9.33 -19.88
C ASP A 170 -15.56 9.01 -19.06
N ILE A 171 -15.43 7.74 -18.67
CA ILE A 171 -14.34 7.22 -17.84
C ILE A 171 -12.93 7.47 -18.41
N GLN A 172 -12.80 7.54 -19.74
CA GLN A 172 -11.53 7.83 -20.41
C GLN A 172 -11.00 9.22 -20.02
N TYR A 173 -11.89 10.20 -19.77
CA TYR A 173 -11.49 11.53 -19.32
C TYR A 173 -10.94 11.52 -17.89
N VAL A 174 -11.41 10.62 -17.01
CA VAL A 174 -10.80 10.44 -15.68
C VAL A 174 -9.33 10.03 -15.84
N PHE A 175 -9.05 9.10 -16.75
CA PHE A 175 -7.71 8.60 -17.02
C PHE A 175 -6.81 9.68 -17.65
N LEU A 176 -7.29 10.42 -18.65
CA LEU A 176 -6.54 11.52 -19.28
C LEU A 176 -6.27 12.67 -18.30
N LEU A 177 -7.29 13.12 -17.58
CA LEU A 177 -7.20 14.25 -16.65
C LEU A 177 -6.36 13.90 -15.41
N SER A 178 -6.14 12.62 -15.10
CA SER A 178 -5.17 12.19 -14.07
C SER A 178 -3.74 12.68 -14.35
N LEU A 179 -3.40 13.01 -15.60
CA LEU A 179 -2.11 13.58 -15.98
C LEU A 179 -1.89 14.95 -15.33
N ILE A 180 -2.94 15.75 -15.15
CA ILE A 180 -2.84 17.13 -14.64
C ILE A 180 -2.23 17.14 -13.22
N PRO A 181 -2.84 16.48 -12.21
CA PRO A 181 -2.24 16.42 -10.88
C PRO A 181 -0.90 15.69 -10.90
N GLY A 182 -0.72 14.62 -11.68
CA GLY A 182 0.59 13.94 -11.80
C GLY A 182 1.70 14.86 -12.33
N ALA A 183 1.42 15.66 -13.36
CA ALA A 183 2.36 16.63 -13.93
C ALA A 183 2.70 17.73 -12.92
N ILE A 184 1.71 18.22 -12.16
CA ILE A 184 1.94 19.17 -11.06
C ILE A 184 2.89 18.56 -10.03
N ALA A 185 2.71 17.28 -9.65
CA ALA A 185 3.61 16.60 -8.72
C ALA A 185 5.06 16.55 -9.26
N VAL A 186 5.24 16.18 -10.53
CA VAL A 186 6.57 16.13 -11.17
C VAL A 186 7.21 17.51 -11.25
N ILE A 187 6.45 18.56 -11.60
CA ILE A 187 6.93 19.95 -11.61
C ILE A 187 7.40 20.36 -10.21
N ILE A 188 6.58 20.11 -9.17
CA ILE A 188 6.96 20.44 -7.78
C ILE A 188 8.25 19.70 -7.39
N LEU A 189 8.35 18.42 -7.74
CA LEU A 189 9.52 17.59 -7.45
C LEU A 189 10.79 18.11 -8.14
N VAL A 190 10.71 18.51 -9.40
CA VAL A 190 11.85 19.01 -10.17
C VAL A 190 12.37 20.32 -9.57
N PHE A 191 11.48 21.29 -9.34
CA PHE A 191 11.87 22.66 -8.99
C PHE A 191 12.04 22.92 -7.48
N PHE A 192 11.26 22.26 -6.62
CA PHE A 192 11.17 22.64 -5.20
C PHE A 192 11.75 21.61 -4.23
N VAL A 193 11.72 20.32 -4.57
CA VAL A 193 12.35 19.27 -3.74
C VAL A 193 13.85 19.32 -3.94
N LYS A 194 14.61 19.31 -2.84
CA LYS A 194 16.07 19.32 -2.85
C LYS A 194 16.62 17.95 -2.50
N GLU A 195 17.68 17.57 -3.19
CA GLU A 195 18.52 16.43 -2.80
C GLU A 195 19.19 16.74 -1.45
N VAL A 196 19.25 15.77 -0.56
CA VAL A 196 19.92 15.90 0.75
C VAL A 196 21.10 14.94 0.77
N ALA A 197 22.26 15.40 1.22
CA ALA A 197 23.45 14.58 1.30
C ALA A 197 23.22 13.42 2.27
N THR A 198 23.44 12.19 1.80
CA THR A 198 23.26 10.98 2.60
C THR A 198 24.38 10.85 3.62
N LYS A 199 24.05 10.60 4.90
CA LYS A 199 25.04 10.16 5.90
C LYS A 199 25.71 8.87 5.41
N LYS A 200 27.02 8.75 5.62
CA LYS A 200 27.81 7.56 5.22
C LYS A 200 27.31 6.34 6.02
N LEU A 201 26.53 5.46 5.40
CA LEU A 201 26.21 4.17 6.00
C LEU A 201 27.50 3.34 6.11
N ALA A 202 27.73 2.73 7.28
CA ALA A 202 28.92 1.93 7.57
C ALA A 202 29.03 0.69 6.65
N SER A 203 27.88 0.14 6.22
CA SER A 203 27.78 -0.94 5.24
C SER A 203 26.46 -0.82 4.47
N PRO A 204 26.42 -1.06 3.14
CA PRO A 204 25.16 -1.15 2.42
C PRO A 204 24.38 -2.37 2.89
N PRO A 205 23.07 -2.25 3.17
CA PRO A 205 22.27 -3.40 3.61
C PRO A 205 22.21 -4.44 2.48
N THR A 206 22.62 -5.67 2.77
CA THR A 206 22.42 -6.80 1.87
C THR A 206 20.96 -7.26 1.97
N ILE A 207 20.16 -7.00 0.94
CA ILE A 207 18.72 -7.32 0.90
C ILE A 207 18.43 -8.80 1.23
N PHE A 208 19.31 -9.71 0.80
CA PHE A 208 19.13 -11.16 0.96
C PHE A 208 20.30 -11.87 1.64
N GLY A 209 21.29 -11.12 2.11
CA GLY A 209 22.59 -11.67 2.53
C GLY A 209 22.52 -12.67 3.68
N ASN A 210 21.43 -12.71 4.46
CA ASN A 210 21.32 -13.52 5.68
C ASN A 210 19.93 -14.17 5.85
N ILE A 211 19.17 -14.43 4.77
CA ILE A 211 17.83 -15.05 4.91
C ILE A 211 17.91 -16.41 5.61
N LYS A 212 18.87 -17.25 5.21
CA LYS A 212 19.02 -18.61 5.76
C LYS A 212 19.26 -18.58 7.26
N ASP A 213 20.12 -17.68 7.73
CA ASP A 213 20.45 -17.55 9.15
C ASP A 213 19.30 -16.92 9.93
N MET A 214 18.58 -15.97 9.36
CA MET A 214 17.37 -15.40 9.96
C MET A 214 16.26 -16.43 10.10
N ILE A 215 16.02 -17.26 9.08
CA ILE A 215 14.99 -18.32 9.14
C ILE A 215 15.35 -19.36 10.21
N LYS A 216 16.63 -19.74 10.32
CA LYS A 216 17.09 -20.73 11.29
C LYS A 216 17.10 -20.20 12.72
N SER A 217 17.52 -18.96 12.92
CA SER A 217 17.75 -18.39 14.25
C SER A 217 16.50 -17.74 14.86
N ASN A 218 15.50 -17.37 14.05
CA ASN A 218 14.39 -16.53 14.48
C ASN A 218 13.01 -17.17 14.25
N LYS A 219 12.75 -18.25 14.99
CA LYS A 219 11.48 -18.99 14.92
C LYS A 219 10.22 -18.11 15.13
N PRO A 220 10.16 -17.17 16.09
CA PRO A 220 8.99 -16.30 16.25
C PRO A 220 8.70 -15.45 15.01
N PHE A 221 9.73 -14.87 14.39
CA PHE A 221 9.58 -14.09 13.17
C PHE A 221 9.07 -14.96 12.01
N VAL A 222 9.63 -16.16 11.82
CA VAL A 222 9.18 -17.07 10.75
C VAL A 222 7.71 -17.45 10.93
N ILE A 223 7.29 -17.79 12.16
CA ILE A 223 5.89 -18.12 12.45
C ILE A 223 4.99 -16.90 12.14
N LEU A 224 5.39 -15.69 12.53
CA LEU A 224 4.65 -14.48 12.22
C LEU A 224 4.49 -14.29 10.70
N VAL A 225 5.57 -14.45 9.93
CA VAL A 225 5.55 -14.37 8.46
C VAL A 225 4.58 -15.40 7.86
N VAL A 226 4.62 -16.65 8.34
CA VAL A 226 3.70 -17.71 7.90
C VAL A 226 2.25 -17.34 8.21
N ILE A 227 1.94 -16.85 9.42
CA ILE A 227 0.60 -16.44 9.80
C ILE A 227 0.09 -15.31 8.89
N THR A 228 0.94 -14.31 8.63
CA THR A 228 0.59 -13.19 7.74
C THR A 228 0.48 -13.64 6.28
N GLY A 229 1.23 -14.66 5.86
CA GLY A 229 1.13 -15.28 4.54
C GLY A 229 -0.19 -16.03 4.36
N ILE A 230 -0.61 -16.82 5.36
CA ILE A 230 -1.91 -17.50 5.36
C ILE A 230 -3.05 -16.47 5.30
N PHE A 231 -2.98 -15.41 6.11
CA PHE A 231 -3.95 -14.32 6.02
C PHE A 231 -3.96 -13.70 4.63
N SER A 232 -2.78 -13.39 4.07
CA SER A 232 -2.65 -12.81 2.73
C SER A 232 -3.16 -13.73 1.62
N LEU A 233 -3.11 -15.06 1.80
CA LEU A 233 -3.73 -16.04 0.89
C LEU A 233 -5.26 -16.03 0.96
N GLY A 234 -5.86 -15.58 2.07
CA GLY A 234 -7.29 -15.39 2.20
C GLY A 234 -7.77 -13.96 1.88
N ALA A 235 -6.87 -12.98 1.91
CA ALA A 235 -7.20 -11.57 1.74
C ALA A 235 -7.25 -11.16 0.26
N PHE A 236 -8.24 -10.33 -0.09
CA PHE A 236 -8.43 -9.83 -1.46
C PHE A 236 -8.36 -8.29 -1.52
N ASN A 237 -8.13 -7.76 -2.71
CA ASN A 237 -8.00 -6.34 -3.00
C ASN A 237 -9.36 -5.60 -2.93
N PHE A 238 -9.34 -4.32 -2.58
CA PHE A 238 -10.52 -3.45 -2.54
C PHE A 238 -11.31 -3.44 -3.85
N SER A 239 -10.67 -3.74 -4.98
CA SER A 239 -11.30 -3.85 -6.30
C SER A 239 -12.50 -4.79 -6.33
N PHE A 240 -12.46 -5.86 -5.53
CA PHE A 240 -13.58 -6.79 -5.38
C PHE A 240 -14.76 -6.19 -4.59
N ILE A 241 -14.50 -5.26 -3.67
CA ILE A 241 -15.54 -4.47 -2.98
C ILE A 241 -16.20 -3.49 -3.95
N LEU A 242 -15.40 -2.82 -4.80
CA LEU A 242 -15.93 -1.91 -5.82
C LEU A 242 -16.76 -2.66 -6.86
N LEU A 243 -16.30 -3.83 -7.30
CA LEU A 243 -17.07 -4.68 -8.20
C LEU A 243 -18.38 -5.15 -7.54
N LYS A 244 -18.33 -5.54 -6.25
CA LYS A 244 -19.54 -5.90 -5.52
C LYS A 244 -20.52 -4.73 -5.41
N ALA A 245 -20.03 -3.51 -5.20
CA ALA A 245 -20.87 -2.32 -5.17
C ALA A 245 -21.59 -2.11 -6.51
N SER A 246 -20.91 -2.34 -7.64
CA SER A 246 -21.53 -2.30 -8.96
C SER A 246 -22.62 -3.37 -9.12
N GLU A 247 -22.39 -4.61 -8.66
CA GLU A 247 -23.41 -5.67 -8.67
C GLU A 247 -24.62 -5.38 -7.75
N LEU A 248 -24.43 -4.59 -6.69
CA LEU A 248 -25.50 -4.12 -5.81
C LEU A 248 -26.30 -2.95 -6.40
N GLY A 249 -26.00 -2.53 -7.62
CA GLY A 249 -26.71 -1.48 -8.35
C GLY A 249 -26.20 -0.07 -8.10
N VAL A 250 -25.00 0.11 -7.52
CA VAL A 250 -24.35 1.42 -7.51
C VAL A 250 -24.01 1.81 -8.94
N GLU A 251 -24.50 2.96 -9.37
CA GLU A 251 -24.22 3.50 -10.70
C GLU A 251 -22.71 3.67 -10.92
N GLN A 252 -22.23 3.41 -12.14
CA GLN A 252 -20.81 3.46 -12.48
C GLN A 252 -20.15 4.80 -12.11
N SER A 253 -20.88 5.91 -12.29
CA SER A 253 -20.38 7.25 -11.94
C SER A 253 -20.15 7.43 -10.43
N PHE A 254 -20.85 6.67 -9.57
CA PHE A 254 -20.77 6.70 -8.11
C PHE A 254 -19.79 5.69 -7.49
N ILE A 255 -19.26 4.72 -8.25
CA ILE A 255 -18.28 3.75 -7.74
C ILE A 255 -17.03 4.42 -7.12
N PRO A 256 -16.50 5.54 -7.67
CA PRO A 256 -15.43 6.28 -7.01
C PRO A 256 -15.78 6.81 -5.61
N ILE A 257 -17.06 7.09 -5.32
CA ILE A 257 -17.48 7.46 -3.96
C ILE A 257 -17.39 6.27 -3.01
N VAL A 258 -17.71 5.06 -3.46
CA VAL A 258 -17.50 3.83 -2.67
C VAL A 258 -16.02 3.69 -2.31
N TYR A 259 -15.13 3.97 -3.27
CA TYR A 259 -13.69 3.99 -3.02
C TYR A 259 -13.25 5.13 -2.09
N ALA A 260 -13.84 6.32 -2.23
CA ALA A 260 -13.61 7.43 -1.29
C ALA A 260 -13.97 7.03 0.14
N VAL A 261 -15.08 6.31 0.34
CA VAL A 261 -15.48 5.81 1.66
C VAL A 261 -14.45 4.84 2.24
N ILE A 262 -13.86 3.95 1.44
CA ILE A 262 -12.74 3.09 1.86
C ILE A 262 -11.57 3.95 2.34
N ASN A 263 -11.17 4.97 1.55
CA ASN A 263 -10.03 5.84 1.86
C ASN A 263 -10.26 6.73 3.08
N ILE A 264 -11.49 7.21 3.27
CA ILE A 264 -11.90 7.98 4.46
C ILE A 264 -11.85 7.09 5.70
N ALA A 265 -12.50 5.92 5.67
CA ALA A 265 -12.51 4.99 6.80
C ALA A 265 -11.09 4.52 7.18
N HIS A 266 -10.27 4.19 6.17
CA HIS A 266 -8.84 3.93 6.34
C HIS A 266 -8.14 5.08 7.06
N THR A 267 -8.26 6.30 6.55
CA THR A 267 -7.55 7.46 7.11
C THR A 267 -8.01 7.78 8.53
N MET A 268 -9.31 7.69 8.81
CA MET A 268 -9.88 7.95 10.13
C MET A 268 -9.35 7.00 11.20
N VAL A 269 -9.17 5.71 10.86
CA VAL A 269 -8.76 4.70 11.84
C VAL A 269 -7.23 4.60 12.00
N GLY A 270 -6.44 5.12 11.05
CA GLY A 270 -4.98 4.97 11.05
C GLY A 270 -4.29 5.44 12.34
N ILE A 271 -4.52 6.69 12.76
CA ILE A 271 -3.92 7.22 14.00
C ILE A 271 -4.45 6.49 15.25
N PRO A 272 -5.78 6.33 15.46
CA PRO A 272 -6.31 5.55 16.57
C PRO A 272 -5.76 4.11 16.64
N ALA A 273 -5.61 3.44 15.49
CA ALA A 273 -5.07 2.09 15.42
C ALA A 273 -3.62 2.01 15.90
N GLY A 274 -2.79 2.99 15.54
CA GLY A 274 -1.41 3.11 16.02
C GLY A 274 -1.35 3.29 17.54
N ILE A 275 -2.13 4.24 18.08
CA ILE A 275 -2.22 4.50 19.53
C ILE A 275 -2.70 3.24 20.27
N LEU A 276 -3.73 2.56 19.75
CA LEU A 276 -4.22 1.32 20.32
C LEU A 276 -3.15 0.22 20.28
N ALA A 277 -2.41 0.11 19.19
CA ALA A 277 -1.37 -0.90 19.02
C ALA A 277 -0.20 -0.71 19.99
N ASP A 278 0.14 0.53 20.32
CA ASP A 278 1.14 0.84 21.34
C ASP A 278 0.62 0.56 22.76
N LYS A 279 -0.70 0.68 23.00
CA LYS A 279 -1.34 0.40 24.30
C LYS A 279 -1.53 -1.08 24.59
N ILE A 280 -2.10 -1.85 23.66
CA ILE A 280 -2.51 -3.26 23.89
C ILE A 280 -1.60 -4.28 23.20
N GLY A 281 -0.67 -3.83 22.36
CA GLY A 281 0.24 -4.66 21.59
C GLY A 281 -0.17 -4.79 20.11
N LYS A 282 0.83 -4.77 19.23
CA LYS A 282 0.66 -4.80 17.76
C LYS A 282 0.00 -6.09 17.26
N GLU A 283 0.30 -7.23 17.88
CA GLU A 283 -0.29 -8.53 17.52
C GLU A 283 -1.81 -8.54 17.75
N LYS A 284 -2.27 -7.96 18.87
CA LYS A 284 -3.70 -7.92 19.21
C LYS A 284 -4.47 -6.97 18.30
N VAL A 285 -3.88 -5.84 17.92
CA VAL A 285 -4.54 -4.92 16.98
C VAL A 285 -4.57 -5.49 15.57
N LEU A 286 -3.53 -6.23 15.16
CA LEU A 286 -3.56 -6.96 13.90
C LEU A 286 -4.65 -8.06 13.90
N LEU A 287 -4.86 -8.74 15.03
CA LEU A 287 -5.97 -9.68 15.20
C LEU A 287 -7.34 -9.00 15.01
N ILE A 288 -7.55 -7.81 15.59
CA ILE A 288 -8.76 -7.01 15.39
C ILE A 288 -8.95 -6.71 13.91
N SER A 289 -7.87 -6.31 13.21
CA SER A 289 -7.88 -6.08 11.77
C SER A 289 -8.38 -7.30 10.99
N TYR A 290 -7.87 -8.49 11.31
CA TYR A 290 -8.25 -9.73 10.63
C TYR A 290 -9.72 -10.09 10.89
N THR A 291 -10.22 -9.84 12.10
CA THR A 291 -11.64 -10.01 12.41
C THR A 291 -12.52 -9.06 11.59
N ILE A 292 -12.13 -7.79 11.47
CA ILE A 292 -12.86 -6.81 10.64
C ILE A 292 -12.83 -7.24 9.16
N PHE A 293 -11.71 -7.77 8.67
CA PHE A 293 -11.63 -8.34 7.33
C PHE A 293 -12.65 -9.47 7.14
N VAL A 294 -12.67 -10.46 8.04
CA VAL A 294 -13.66 -11.57 8.00
C VAL A 294 -15.09 -11.03 8.00
N THR A 295 -15.40 -10.04 8.84
CA THR A 295 -16.70 -9.38 8.83
C THR A 295 -17.01 -8.76 7.47
N SER A 296 -16.06 -8.03 6.87
CA SER A 296 -16.24 -7.44 5.54
C SER A 296 -16.45 -8.50 4.44
N SER A 297 -15.72 -9.61 4.48
CA SER A 297 -15.88 -10.73 3.52
C SER A 297 -17.27 -11.35 3.64
N ILE A 298 -17.77 -11.58 4.86
CA ILE A 298 -19.13 -12.10 5.08
C ILE A 298 -20.18 -11.11 4.55
N LEU A 299 -19.99 -9.81 4.79
CA LEU A 299 -20.88 -8.76 4.28
C LEU A 299 -20.91 -8.71 2.74
N MET A 300 -19.90 -9.22 2.02
CA MET A 300 -20.01 -9.31 0.55
C MET A 300 -21.13 -10.24 0.07
N VAL A 301 -21.56 -11.20 0.90
CA VAL A 301 -22.59 -12.20 0.53
C VAL A 301 -23.97 -11.82 1.07
N VAL A 302 -24.02 -11.11 2.20
CA VAL A 302 -25.29 -10.71 2.82
C VAL A 302 -25.97 -9.68 1.92
N SER A 303 -26.96 -10.12 1.16
CA SER A 303 -27.59 -9.29 0.14
C SER A 303 -28.82 -8.60 0.72
N PHE A 304 -28.70 -7.30 0.96
CA PHE A 304 -29.85 -6.41 1.03
C PHE A 304 -29.89 -5.66 -0.30
N ASN A 305 -31.07 -5.58 -0.96
CA ASN A 305 -31.26 -4.76 -2.17
C ASN A 305 -31.24 -3.26 -1.81
N ASN A 306 -30.08 -2.77 -1.38
CA ASN A 306 -29.92 -1.43 -0.85
C ASN A 306 -28.55 -0.86 -1.22
N ILE A 307 -28.53 0.19 -2.02
CA ILE A 307 -27.31 0.90 -2.41
C ILE A 307 -26.52 1.42 -1.19
N ALA A 308 -27.20 1.83 -0.11
CA ALA A 308 -26.56 2.25 1.13
C ALA A 308 -25.69 1.14 1.76
N TYR A 309 -26.04 -0.13 1.50
CA TYR A 309 -25.29 -1.28 1.97
C TYR A 309 -23.88 -1.35 1.37
N ALA A 310 -23.71 -0.97 0.10
CA ALA A 310 -22.41 -0.96 -0.55
C ALA A 310 -21.42 0.01 0.13
N TYR A 311 -21.90 1.20 0.52
CA TYR A 311 -21.09 2.18 1.26
C TYR A 311 -20.75 1.70 2.67
N PHE A 312 -21.69 1.03 3.35
CA PHE A 312 -21.42 0.43 4.65
C PHE A 312 -20.35 -0.67 4.56
N LEU A 313 -20.47 -1.60 3.61
CA LEU A 313 -19.47 -2.63 3.32
C LEU A 313 -18.10 -2.00 3.04
N ALA A 314 -18.06 -0.97 2.21
CA ALA A 314 -16.85 -0.22 1.88
C ALA A 314 -16.20 0.43 3.11
N ALA A 315 -16.99 1.03 4.01
CA ALA A 315 -16.47 1.61 5.25
C ALA A 315 -15.85 0.54 6.17
N VAL A 316 -16.53 -0.60 6.35
CA VAL A 316 -16.02 -1.72 7.16
C VAL A 316 -14.70 -2.26 6.58
N PHE A 317 -14.63 -2.42 5.26
CA PHE A 317 -13.40 -2.83 4.57
C PHE A 317 -12.29 -1.78 4.74
N GLY A 318 -12.60 -0.49 4.63
CA GLY A 318 -11.66 0.60 4.85
C GLY A 318 -11.07 0.62 6.27
N PHE A 319 -11.86 0.29 7.30
CA PHE A 319 -11.33 0.13 8.65
C PHE A 319 -10.31 -1.01 8.75
N TYR A 320 -10.57 -2.15 8.11
CA TYR A 320 -9.59 -3.23 8.00
C TYR A 320 -8.30 -2.74 7.34
N VAL A 321 -8.40 -2.10 6.18
CA VAL A 321 -7.21 -1.62 5.44
C VAL A 321 -6.39 -0.68 6.32
N GLY A 322 -7.02 0.30 6.96
CA GLY A 322 -6.32 1.29 7.76
C GLY A 322 -5.64 0.74 9.01
N ILE A 323 -6.27 -0.21 9.71
CA ILE A 323 -5.65 -0.88 10.85
C ILE A 323 -4.47 -1.75 10.37
N SER A 324 -4.69 -2.54 9.31
CA SER A 324 -3.69 -3.46 8.77
C SER A 324 -2.45 -2.71 8.32
N GLU A 325 -2.59 -1.70 7.45
CA GLU A 325 -1.44 -0.93 6.94
C GLU A 325 -0.62 -0.24 8.04
N THR A 326 -1.31 0.25 9.07
CA THR A 326 -0.67 0.95 10.19
C THR A 326 0.17 -0.01 11.05
N VAL A 327 -0.35 -1.20 11.35
CA VAL A 327 0.21 -2.09 12.38
C VAL A 327 1.11 -3.19 11.79
N GLN A 328 0.78 -3.67 10.59
CA GLN A 328 1.37 -4.87 9.99
C GLN A 328 2.87 -4.73 9.69
N ARG A 329 3.38 -3.53 9.37
CA ARG A 329 4.84 -3.29 9.23
C ARG A 329 5.52 -2.94 10.54
N ALA A 330 4.79 -2.37 11.50
CA ALA A 330 5.33 -1.92 12.77
C ALA A 330 5.64 -3.08 13.74
N ILE A 331 5.07 -4.27 13.49
CA ILE A 331 5.31 -5.48 14.29
C ILE A 331 6.69 -6.09 14.01
N ILE A 332 7.23 -5.95 12.80
CA ILE A 332 8.46 -6.63 12.36
C ILE A 332 9.67 -6.30 13.26
N PRO A 333 9.97 -5.02 13.59
CA PRO A 333 11.14 -4.67 14.41
C PRO A 333 11.15 -5.26 15.82
N ARG A 334 10.01 -5.76 16.32
CA ARG A 334 9.92 -6.41 17.63
C ARG A 334 10.51 -7.81 17.66
N TYR A 335 10.57 -8.45 16.49
CA TYR A 335 11.03 -9.82 16.37
C TYR A 335 12.41 -9.94 15.77
N VAL A 336 12.98 -8.87 15.19
CA VAL A 336 14.26 -8.96 14.47
C VAL A 336 15.28 -7.92 14.96
N PRO A 337 16.58 -8.30 15.08
CA PRO A 337 17.66 -7.36 15.37
C PRO A 337 17.76 -6.23 14.34
N SER A 338 18.37 -5.11 14.74
CA SER A 338 18.42 -3.90 13.93
C SER A 338 19.12 -4.11 12.58
N GLU A 339 20.12 -4.99 12.57
CA GLU A 339 21.00 -5.32 11.45
C GLU A 339 20.29 -6.17 10.39
N LEU A 340 19.24 -6.91 10.80
CA LEU A 340 18.48 -7.82 9.93
C LEU A 340 17.14 -7.24 9.46
N ARG A 341 16.78 -6.01 9.87
CA ARG A 341 15.48 -5.40 9.55
C ARG A 341 15.21 -5.34 8.04
N GLY A 342 16.21 -4.97 7.24
CA GLY A 342 16.09 -4.92 5.77
C GLY A 342 15.70 -6.27 5.18
N THR A 343 16.42 -7.33 5.55
CA THR A 343 16.15 -8.72 5.14
C THR A 343 14.77 -9.18 5.62
N ALA A 344 14.38 -8.83 6.85
CA ALA A 344 13.10 -9.17 7.42
C ALA A 344 11.93 -8.52 6.66
N TYR A 345 12.02 -7.21 6.39
CA TYR A 345 11.03 -6.50 5.57
C TYR A 345 10.96 -7.06 4.14
N GLY A 346 12.10 -7.44 3.57
CA GLY A 346 12.17 -8.09 2.25
C GLY A 346 11.44 -9.43 2.21
N LEU A 347 11.80 -10.35 3.12
CA LEU A 347 11.14 -11.66 3.22
C LEU A 347 9.64 -11.52 3.50
N TYR A 348 9.29 -10.62 4.41
CA TYR A 348 7.90 -10.33 4.74
C TYR A 348 7.11 -9.86 3.51
N SER A 349 7.63 -8.86 2.79
CA SER A 349 6.96 -8.29 1.61
C SER A 349 6.85 -9.30 0.47
N LEU A 350 7.87 -10.16 0.29
CA LEU A 350 7.84 -11.21 -0.72
C LEU A 350 6.78 -12.26 -0.41
N VAL A 351 6.77 -12.81 0.81
CA VAL A 351 5.79 -13.84 1.20
C VAL A 351 4.38 -13.27 1.14
N THR A 352 4.12 -12.13 1.77
CA THR A 352 2.78 -11.52 1.76
C THR A 352 2.36 -11.10 0.35
N GLY A 353 3.27 -10.56 -0.46
CA GLY A 353 3.00 -10.17 -1.85
C GLY A 353 2.65 -11.35 -2.74
N VAL A 354 3.41 -12.46 -2.67
CA VAL A 354 3.11 -13.68 -3.44
C VAL A 354 1.80 -14.31 -2.99
N CYS A 355 1.59 -14.42 -1.67
CA CYS A 355 0.34 -14.92 -1.11
C CYS A 355 -0.86 -14.08 -1.53
N PHE A 356 -0.75 -12.75 -1.46
CA PHE A 356 -1.82 -11.83 -1.87
C PHE A 356 -2.08 -11.91 -3.38
N PHE A 357 -1.03 -11.98 -4.21
CA PHE A 357 -1.18 -12.17 -5.65
C PHE A 357 -1.96 -13.45 -5.98
N THR A 358 -1.55 -14.57 -5.40
CA THR A 358 -2.25 -15.86 -5.55
C THR A 358 -3.68 -15.76 -5.05
N SER A 359 -3.93 -15.09 -3.92
CA SER A 359 -5.27 -14.92 -3.36
C SER A 359 -6.19 -14.17 -4.30
N ASN A 360 -5.73 -13.05 -4.87
CA ASN A 360 -6.56 -12.23 -5.76
C ASN A 360 -6.98 -12.99 -7.03
N ILE A 361 -6.05 -13.74 -7.64
CA ILE A 361 -6.38 -14.62 -8.78
C ILE A 361 -7.38 -15.69 -8.35
N THR A 362 -7.09 -16.40 -7.26
CA THR A 362 -7.92 -17.51 -6.78
C THR A 362 -9.32 -17.05 -6.39
N PHE A 363 -9.43 -15.92 -5.69
CA PHE A 363 -10.70 -15.33 -5.27
C PHE A 363 -11.55 -14.93 -6.49
N GLY A 364 -10.94 -14.25 -7.48
CA GLY A 364 -11.61 -13.91 -8.74
C GLY A 364 -12.05 -15.15 -9.53
N PHE A 365 -11.17 -16.15 -9.65
CA PHE A 365 -11.44 -17.40 -10.37
C PHE A 365 -12.60 -18.20 -9.74
N ILE A 366 -12.62 -18.32 -8.41
CA ILE A 366 -13.70 -19.00 -7.69
C ILE A 366 -15.02 -18.23 -7.87
N TRP A 367 -14.98 -16.89 -7.84
CA TRP A 367 -16.16 -16.06 -8.07
C TRP A 367 -16.73 -16.29 -9.47
N ASP A 368 -15.89 -16.24 -10.51
CA ASP A 368 -16.33 -16.45 -11.90
C ASP A 368 -16.84 -17.86 -12.17
N THR A 369 -16.15 -18.88 -11.63
CA THR A 369 -16.45 -20.29 -11.92
C THR A 369 -17.65 -20.81 -11.13
N TYR A 370 -17.78 -20.41 -9.86
CA TYR A 370 -18.80 -20.92 -8.95
C TYR A 370 -19.79 -19.83 -8.57
N ASN A 371 -19.36 -18.91 -7.70
CA ASN A 371 -20.10 -17.73 -7.24
C ASN A 371 -19.31 -17.01 -6.12
N ILE A 372 -19.79 -15.82 -5.74
CA ILE A 372 -19.22 -15.03 -4.65
C ILE A 372 -19.27 -15.74 -3.29
N GLN A 373 -20.29 -16.58 -3.03
CA GLN A 373 -20.41 -17.32 -1.76
C GLN A 373 -19.22 -18.25 -1.56
N THR A 374 -18.87 -19.03 -2.58
CA THR A 374 -17.73 -19.96 -2.53
C THR A 374 -16.41 -19.19 -2.38
N ALA A 375 -16.24 -18.07 -3.07
CA ALA A 375 -15.05 -17.22 -2.94
C ALA A 375 -14.89 -16.65 -1.53
N VAL A 376 -16.00 -16.21 -0.92
CA VAL A 376 -16.02 -15.70 0.46
C VAL A 376 -15.76 -16.82 1.47
N VAL A 377 -16.30 -18.03 1.28
CA VAL A 377 -15.98 -19.18 2.14
C VAL A 377 -14.47 -19.45 2.11
N TYR A 378 -13.85 -19.49 0.92
CA TYR A 378 -12.39 -19.62 0.78
C TYR A 378 -11.62 -18.55 1.57
N SER A 379 -11.98 -17.28 1.37
CA SER A 379 -11.36 -16.14 2.05
C SER A 379 -11.49 -16.20 3.57
N VAL A 380 -12.70 -16.48 4.06
CA VAL A 380 -13.03 -16.57 5.49
C VAL A 380 -12.32 -17.75 6.14
N SER A 381 -12.29 -18.93 5.50
CA SER A 381 -11.61 -20.11 6.04
C SER A 381 -10.12 -19.85 6.27
N LEU A 382 -9.41 -19.30 5.29
CA LEU A 382 -7.98 -18.97 5.44
C LEU A 382 -7.74 -17.87 6.48
N SER A 383 -8.60 -16.85 6.50
CA SER A 383 -8.52 -15.76 7.47
C SER A 383 -8.75 -16.25 8.90
N LEU A 384 -9.71 -17.16 9.12
CA LEU A 384 -9.95 -17.79 10.43
C LEU A 384 -8.77 -18.66 10.87
N ILE A 385 -8.14 -19.41 9.96
CA ILE A 385 -6.91 -20.15 10.27
C ILE A 385 -5.80 -19.19 10.72
N ALA A 386 -5.63 -18.05 10.04
CA ALA A 386 -4.66 -17.04 10.43
C ALA A 386 -4.98 -16.39 11.78
N ILE A 387 -6.25 -16.10 12.06
CA ILE A 387 -6.74 -15.58 13.36
C ILE A 387 -6.43 -16.57 14.48
N LEU A 388 -6.81 -17.84 14.33
CA LEU A 388 -6.54 -18.88 15.33
C LEU A 388 -5.04 -19.08 15.54
N SER A 389 -4.26 -19.07 14.46
CA SER A 389 -2.79 -19.16 14.52
C SER A 389 -2.18 -17.94 15.22
N MET A 390 -2.69 -16.74 14.98
CA MET A 390 -2.27 -15.51 15.66
C MET A 390 -2.61 -15.56 17.16
N ILE A 391 -3.79 -16.07 17.54
CA ILE A 391 -4.16 -16.26 18.96
C ILE A 391 -3.18 -17.23 19.64
N ALA A 392 -2.88 -18.37 18.99
CA ALA A 392 -1.91 -19.33 19.52
C ALA A 392 -0.50 -18.72 19.62
N PHE A 393 -0.09 -17.95 18.61
CA PHE A 393 1.18 -17.22 18.59
C PHE A 393 1.29 -16.23 19.73
N ILE A 394 0.25 -15.41 19.95
CA ILE A 394 0.18 -14.45 21.06
C ILE A 394 0.31 -15.18 22.40
N LYS A 395 -0.43 -16.28 22.62
CA LYS A 395 -0.33 -17.06 23.87
C LYS A 395 1.08 -17.60 24.12
N LYS A 396 1.77 -18.03 23.06
CA LYS A 396 3.11 -18.62 23.14
C LYS A 396 4.24 -17.59 23.28
N TYR A 397 4.12 -16.44 22.64
CA TYR A 397 5.22 -15.46 22.49
C TYR A 397 4.95 -14.09 23.14
N ASN A 398 3.82 -13.87 23.82
CA ASN A 398 3.56 -12.62 24.57
C ASN A 398 4.60 -12.31 25.65
N ASN A 399 5.33 -13.33 26.12
CA ASN A 399 6.34 -13.21 27.18
C ASN A 399 7.75 -12.86 26.66
N VAL A 400 7.95 -12.59 25.37
CA VAL A 400 9.26 -12.20 24.80
C VAL A 400 9.65 -10.73 25.13
N LYS A 401 9.05 -10.13 26.17
CA LYS A 401 9.39 -8.78 26.67
C LYS A 401 10.79 -8.68 27.32
N ALA A 402 11.54 -9.77 27.49
CA ALA A 402 12.68 -9.82 28.42
C ALA A 402 14.10 -9.97 27.80
N HIS A 403 14.28 -10.04 26.47
CA HIS A 403 15.60 -10.40 25.90
C HIS A 403 16.16 -9.47 24.82
N LEU A 404 15.55 -8.31 24.57
CA LEU A 404 16.04 -7.35 23.57
C LEU A 404 16.02 -5.88 24.06
N SER A 405 15.91 -5.66 25.38
CA SER A 405 16.13 -4.35 26.01
C SER A 405 17.58 -4.20 26.43
#